data_AF-A0A849Z7N7-F1
#
_entry.id   AF-A0A849Z7N7-F1
#
_cell.length_a   1.000
_cell.length_b   1.000
_cell.length_c   1.000
_cell.angle_alpha   90.00
_cell.angle_beta   90.00
_cell.angle_gamma   90.00
#
_symmetry.space_group_name_H-M   'P 1'
#
loop_
_entity.id
_entity.type
_entity.pdbx_description
1 polymer ?
#
loop_
_entity_poly.entity_id
_entity_poly.type
_entity_poly.pdbx_seq_one_letter_code
_entity_poly.pdbx_strand_id
1 'polypeptide(L)'
;MRILERVGRVLFFLAAFALSLLFAAKFGPGGLWRGFEPALAVTSQPQRAPYDLTRLEAVNETLKYVRKKYVDPDRVKPKQMLLSALNYIQRDVAQVLVHQDNPNEITVKVENESRTFRVDNVQGPWDVAARLREVFAFLQKNLAGTDVDLRELEYAACNGMLHTLDPHSTVLSPDAYKEMNVTTSGAFGGLGIVISVRDQQLTVMRPMPGTPAAKAGLIRFYRILKNDNESTINMTLDDADRRLRG
;
A
#
# COMPACT_ATOMS: atom_id res chain seq x y z
N MET A 1 20.17 -29.55 54.28
CA MET A 1 20.07 -28.24 53.57
C MET A 1 20.15 -28.32 52.03
N ARG A 2 20.88 -29.27 51.40
CA ARG A 2 21.06 -29.31 49.92
C ARG A 2 19.83 -29.70 49.07
N ILE A 3 18.81 -30.32 49.67
CA ILE A 3 17.59 -30.76 48.94
C ILE A 3 16.61 -29.61 48.75
N LEU A 4 16.48 -28.74 49.76
CA LEU A 4 15.57 -27.59 49.72
C LEU A 4 15.97 -26.58 48.63
N GLU A 5 17.27 -26.38 48.40
CA GLU A 5 17.78 -25.53 47.31
C GLU A 5 17.54 -26.11 45.91
N ARG A 6 17.50 -27.45 45.77
CA ARG A 6 17.19 -28.08 44.49
C ARG A 6 15.71 -27.95 44.17
N VAL A 7 14.85 -28.15 45.17
CA VAL A 7 13.39 -27.98 45.01
C VAL A 7 13.04 -26.52 44.70
N GLY A 8 13.68 -25.56 45.37
CA GLY A 8 13.50 -24.14 45.07
C GLY A 8 13.91 -23.76 43.64
N ARG A 9 15.03 -24.29 43.14
CA ARG A 9 15.45 -24.07 41.74
C ARG A 9 14.47 -24.67 40.74
N VAL A 10 13.98 -25.89 40.98
CA VAL A 10 13.01 -26.55 40.09
C VAL A 10 11.68 -25.77 40.05
N LEU A 11 11.20 -25.28 41.19
CA LEU A 11 10.00 -24.44 41.25
C LEU A 11 10.17 -23.11 40.50
N PHE A 12 11.35 -22.49 40.60
CA PHE A 12 11.66 -21.28 39.86
C PHE A 12 11.64 -21.50 38.33
N PHE A 13 12.24 -22.59 37.85
CA PHE A 13 12.21 -22.94 36.42
C PHE A 13 10.79 -23.23 35.92
N LEU A 14 9.97 -23.93 36.70
CA LEU A 14 8.57 -24.18 36.36
C LEU A 14 7.74 -22.90 36.30
N ALA A 15 7.94 -21.97 37.24
CA ALA A 15 7.25 -20.68 37.23
C ALA A 15 7.66 -19.83 36.02
N ALA A 16 8.94 -19.78 35.68
CA ALA A 16 9.44 -19.07 34.50
C ALA A 16 8.90 -19.68 33.19
N PHE A 17 8.80 -21.01 33.12
CA PHE A 17 8.25 -21.71 31.95
C PHE A 17 6.74 -21.46 31.80
N ALA A 18 5.98 -21.49 32.89
CA ALA A 18 4.55 -21.17 32.88
C ALA A 18 4.29 -19.72 32.45
N LEU A 19 5.12 -18.77 32.91
CA LEU A 19 5.04 -17.37 32.51
C LEU A 19 5.34 -17.19 31.01
N SER A 20 6.35 -17.90 30.50
CA SER A 20 6.69 -17.90 29.07
C SER A 20 5.56 -18.45 28.21
N LEU A 21 4.93 -19.56 28.61
CA LEU A 21 3.79 -20.15 27.92
C LEU A 21 2.56 -19.22 27.91
N LEU A 22 2.25 -18.60 29.04
CA LEU A 22 1.15 -17.62 29.13
C LEU A 22 1.41 -16.40 28.24
N PHE A 23 2.66 -15.95 28.17
CA PHE A 23 3.05 -14.84 27.32
C PHE A 23 2.94 -15.21 25.83
N ALA A 24 3.42 -16.40 25.44
CA ALA A 24 3.30 -16.91 24.07
C ALA A 24 1.83 -17.10 23.64
N ALA A 25 0.96 -17.57 24.55
CA ALA A 25 -0.46 -17.73 24.26
C ALA A 25 -1.19 -16.39 24.10
N LYS A 26 -0.84 -15.37 24.90
CA LYS A 26 -1.49 -14.06 24.86
C LYS A 26 -0.99 -13.15 23.73
N PHE A 27 0.30 -13.24 23.38
CA PHE A 27 0.93 -12.33 22.42
C PHE A 27 1.34 -12.99 21.09
N GLY A 28 1.17 -14.31 20.97
CA GLY A 28 1.61 -15.10 19.83
C GLY A 28 3.14 -15.20 19.74
N PRO A 29 3.69 -16.14 18.94
CA PRO A 29 5.13 -16.32 18.79
C PRO A 29 5.86 -15.11 18.15
N GLY A 30 5.12 -14.13 17.62
CA GLY A 30 5.66 -12.93 16.98
C GLY A 30 5.57 -11.63 17.79
N GLY A 31 5.08 -11.66 19.03
CA GLY A 31 4.66 -10.46 19.77
C GLY A 31 5.77 -9.46 20.16
N LEU A 32 7.02 -9.90 20.29
CA LEU A 32 8.18 -9.04 20.63
C LEU A 32 9.03 -8.63 19.42
N TRP A 33 8.77 -9.23 18.26
CA TRP A 33 9.57 -9.03 17.05
C TRP A 33 8.85 -8.19 15.98
N ARG A 34 7.57 -7.86 16.21
CA ARG A 34 6.74 -7.00 15.36
C ARG A 34 7.21 -5.53 15.48
N GLY A 35 8.30 -5.20 14.80
CA GLY A 35 8.92 -3.86 14.83
C GLY A 35 10.44 -3.85 14.69
N PHE A 36 11.09 -5.03 14.68
CA PHE A 36 12.53 -5.18 14.42
C PHE A 36 12.81 -5.70 13.01
N GLU A 37 11.93 -5.47 12.04
CA GLU A 37 12.34 -5.66 10.65
C GLU A 37 13.53 -4.73 10.41
N PRO A 38 14.70 -5.25 10.02
CA PRO A 38 15.81 -4.39 9.65
C PRO A 38 15.27 -3.46 8.57
N ALA A 39 15.49 -2.16 8.74
CA ALA A 39 15.36 -1.22 7.64
C ALA A 39 16.35 -1.71 6.58
N LEU A 40 15.87 -2.54 5.66
CA LEU A 40 16.61 -2.96 4.50
C LEU A 40 17.00 -1.65 3.81
N ALA A 41 18.30 -1.38 3.78
CA ALA A 41 18.83 -0.34 2.93
C ALA A 41 18.20 -0.56 1.54
N VAL A 42 17.70 0.51 0.93
CA VAL A 42 17.12 0.49 -0.43
C VAL A 42 18.27 0.34 -1.43
N THR A 43 19.03 -0.73 -1.30
CA THR A 43 20.02 -1.16 -2.28
C THR A 43 19.35 -2.28 -3.04
N SER A 44 18.90 -1.94 -4.25
CA SER A 44 17.99 -2.69 -5.13
C SER A 44 16.53 -2.70 -4.67
N GLN A 45 15.65 -2.02 -5.42
CA GLN A 45 14.24 -2.39 -5.42
C GLN A 45 14.20 -3.88 -5.76
N PRO A 46 13.64 -4.76 -4.90
CA PRO A 46 13.54 -6.17 -5.24
C PRO A 46 12.80 -6.24 -6.57
N GLN A 47 13.44 -6.84 -7.57
CA GLN A 47 12.91 -6.97 -8.93
C GLN A 47 11.53 -7.61 -8.78
N ARG A 48 10.48 -6.78 -8.92
CA ARG A 48 9.11 -7.19 -8.58
C ARG A 48 8.76 -8.38 -9.45
N ALA A 49 8.28 -9.46 -8.84
CA ALA A 49 7.86 -10.64 -9.58
C ALA A 49 6.86 -10.25 -10.68
N PRO A 50 6.85 -10.96 -11.83
CA PRO A 50 5.93 -10.68 -12.92
C PRO A 50 4.49 -10.60 -12.40
N TYR A 51 3.80 -9.51 -12.70
CA TYR A 51 2.43 -9.28 -12.27
C TYR A 51 1.45 -9.84 -13.30
N ASP A 52 0.50 -10.65 -12.86
CA ASP A 52 -0.51 -11.27 -13.73
C ASP A 52 -1.87 -10.63 -13.47
N LEU A 53 -2.31 -9.79 -14.41
CA LEU A 53 -3.58 -9.06 -14.35
C LEU A 53 -4.78 -10.01 -14.33
N THR A 54 -4.68 -11.21 -14.88
CA THR A 54 -5.83 -12.12 -14.98
C THR A 54 -6.30 -12.67 -13.62
N ARG A 55 -5.42 -12.59 -12.61
CA ARG A 55 -5.72 -12.98 -11.23
C ARG A 55 -6.67 -12.01 -10.52
N LEU A 56 -6.69 -10.75 -10.94
CA LEU A 56 -7.54 -9.71 -10.38
C LEU A 56 -7.38 -9.57 -8.86
N GLU A 57 -6.14 -9.58 -8.37
CA GLU A 57 -5.88 -9.60 -6.92
C GLU A 57 -6.49 -8.37 -6.22
N ALA A 58 -6.24 -7.17 -6.74
CA ALA A 58 -6.77 -5.93 -6.18
C ALA A 58 -8.25 -5.73 -6.55
N VAL A 59 -8.64 -6.06 -7.78
CA VAL A 59 -10.04 -5.91 -8.24
C VAL A 59 -10.99 -6.78 -7.42
N ASN A 60 -10.65 -8.05 -7.19
CA ASN A 60 -11.51 -8.97 -6.43
C ASN A 60 -11.66 -8.53 -4.98
N GLU A 61 -10.57 -8.11 -4.33
CA GLU A 61 -10.67 -7.58 -2.97
C GLU A 61 -11.46 -6.27 -2.93
N THR A 62 -11.26 -5.36 -3.89
CA THR A 62 -12.03 -4.11 -3.98
C THR A 62 -13.53 -4.38 -4.06
N LEU A 63 -13.95 -5.24 -5.00
CA LEU A 63 -15.37 -5.58 -5.18
C LEU A 63 -15.96 -6.30 -3.95
N LYS A 64 -15.17 -7.18 -3.32
CA LYS A 64 -15.55 -7.85 -2.07
C LYS A 64 -15.75 -6.85 -0.92
N TYR A 65 -14.87 -5.86 -0.80
CA TYR A 65 -14.99 -4.78 0.20
C TYR A 65 -16.20 -3.91 -0.07
N VAL A 66 -16.39 -3.43 -1.30
CA VAL A 66 -17.56 -2.63 -1.70
C VAL A 66 -18.85 -3.38 -1.34
N ARG A 67 -19.00 -4.63 -1.78
CA ARG A 67 -20.20 -5.42 -1.49
C ARG A 67 -20.45 -5.63 0.01
N LYS A 68 -19.40 -5.82 0.81
CA LYS A 68 -19.52 -6.19 2.24
C LYS A 68 -19.66 -4.97 3.16
N LYS A 69 -19.07 -3.84 2.79
CA LYS A 69 -18.82 -2.71 3.69
C LYS A 69 -19.40 -1.39 3.20
N TYR A 70 -19.78 -1.28 1.93
CA TYR A 70 -20.31 -0.02 1.41
C TYR A 70 -21.71 0.24 1.98
N VAL A 71 -21.96 1.49 2.35
CA VAL A 71 -23.13 1.89 3.14
C VAL A 71 -24.40 1.93 2.30
N ASP A 72 -24.29 2.25 1.01
CA ASP A 72 -25.41 2.47 0.10
C ASP A 72 -25.34 1.49 -1.10
N PRO A 73 -25.92 0.29 -0.98
CA PRO A 73 -25.88 -0.73 -2.04
C PRO A 73 -26.47 -0.26 -3.38
N ASP A 74 -27.44 0.68 -3.36
CA ASP A 74 -28.16 1.12 -4.56
C ASP A 74 -27.29 2.02 -5.48
N ARG A 75 -26.23 2.60 -4.93
CA ARG A 75 -25.22 3.33 -5.72
C ARG A 75 -24.30 2.41 -6.52
N VAL A 76 -24.22 1.14 -6.15
CA VAL A 76 -23.35 0.18 -6.84
C VAL A 76 -23.96 -0.13 -8.20
N LYS A 77 -23.39 0.46 -9.25
CA LYS A 77 -23.83 0.29 -10.65
C LYS A 77 -22.76 -0.44 -11.46
N PRO A 78 -22.81 -1.77 -11.56
CA PRO A 78 -21.74 -2.61 -12.12
C PRO A 78 -21.28 -2.18 -13.52
N LYS A 79 -22.22 -1.93 -14.44
CA LYS A 79 -21.89 -1.45 -15.79
C LYS A 79 -21.12 -0.13 -15.76
N GLN A 80 -21.54 0.83 -14.93
CA GLN A 80 -20.85 2.13 -14.81
C GLN A 80 -19.47 1.98 -14.16
N MET A 81 -19.35 1.12 -13.16
CA MET A 81 -18.06 0.79 -12.53
C MET A 81 -17.07 0.25 -13.56
N LEU A 82 -17.50 -0.69 -14.41
CA LEU A 82 -16.67 -1.23 -15.49
C LEU A 82 -16.22 -0.12 -16.47
N LEU A 83 -17.17 0.67 -16.98
CA LEU A 83 -16.86 1.74 -17.95
C LEU A 83 -15.90 2.78 -17.35
N SER A 84 -16.13 3.17 -16.10
CA SER A 84 -15.26 4.10 -15.38
C SER A 84 -13.86 3.52 -15.14
N ALA A 85 -13.75 2.23 -14.79
CA ALA A 85 -12.47 1.55 -14.65
C ALA A 85 -11.64 1.63 -15.94
N LEU A 86 -12.26 1.35 -17.09
CA LEU A 86 -11.58 1.36 -18.38
C LEU A 86 -11.21 2.79 -18.82
N ASN A 87 -12.05 3.77 -18.53
CA ASN A 87 -11.72 5.19 -18.76
C ASN A 87 -10.54 5.64 -17.89
N TYR A 88 -10.43 5.17 -16.64
CA TYR A 88 -9.28 5.44 -15.78
C TYR A 88 -8.00 4.81 -16.33
N ILE A 89 -8.05 3.57 -16.81
CA ILE A 89 -6.91 2.92 -17.46
C ILE A 89 -6.44 3.71 -18.67
N GLN A 90 -7.36 4.17 -19.53
CA GLN A 90 -7.00 5.00 -20.70
C GLN A 90 -6.27 6.30 -20.30
N ARG A 91 -6.66 6.92 -19.18
CA ARG A 91 -6.03 8.16 -18.71
C ARG A 91 -4.63 7.93 -18.17
N ASP A 92 -4.41 6.79 -17.54
CA ASP A 92 -3.14 6.44 -16.90
C ASP A 92 -2.15 5.81 -17.90
N VAL A 93 -2.66 5.00 -18.83
CA VAL A 93 -1.87 4.28 -19.82
C VAL A 93 -2.16 4.82 -21.21
N ALA A 94 -1.30 5.74 -21.69
CA ALA A 94 -1.48 6.44 -22.97
C ALA A 94 -1.61 5.51 -24.20
N GLN A 95 -1.05 4.30 -24.12
CA GLN A 95 -1.10 3.30 -25.18
C GLN A 95 -2.48 2.61 -25.30
N VAL A 96 -3.32 2.72 -24.26
CA VAL A 96 -4.64 2.10 -24.20
C VAL A 96 -5.69 3.13 -24.57
N LEU A 97 -6.50 2.82 -25.59
CA LEU A 97 -7.64 3.62 -26.00
C LEU A 97 -8.93 2.82 -25.83
N VAL A 98 -9.96 3.45 -25.28
CA VAL A 98 -11.27 2.87 -25.04
C VAL A 98 -12.29 3.72 -25.77
N HIS A 99 -12.99 3.11 -26.72
CA HIS A 99 -14.06 3.74 -27.47
C HIS A 99 -15.37 3.01 -27.22
N GLN A 100 -16.46 3.75 -27.10
CA GLN A 100 -17.79 3.18 -26.96
C GLN A 100 -18.60 3.52 -28.21
N ASP A 101 -18.63 2.58 -29.15
CA ASP A 101 -19.40 2.70 -30.39
C ASP A 101 -20.91 2.62 -30.14
N ASN A 102 -21.32 1.75 -29.19
CA ASN A 102 -22.72 1.51 -28.87
C ASN A 102 -22.92 1.30 -27.35
N PRO A 103 -24.16 1.39 -26.82
CA PRO A 103 -24.41 1.24 -25.38
C PRO A 103 -24.08 -0.15 -24.82
N ASN A 104 -23.93 -1.17 -25.68
CA ASN A 104 -23.83 -2.58 -25.30
C ASN A 104 -22.43 -3.15 -25.46
N GLU A 105 -21.52 -2.41 -26.11
CA GLU A 105 -20.19 -2.86 -26.45
C GLU A 105 -19.18 -1.72 -26.29
N ILE A 106 -17.96 -2.12 -26.03
CA ILE A 106 -16.80 -1.23 -25.93
C ILE A 106 -15.67 -1.81 -26.74
N THR A 107 -14.93 -0.96 -27.42
CA THR A 107 -13.75 -1.31 -28.19
C THR A 107 -12.52 -0.84 -27.43
N VAL A 108 -11.67 -1.78 -27.02
CA VAL A 108 -10.37 -1.48 -26.39
C VAL A 108 -9.29 -1.70 -27.43
N LYS A 109 -8.45 -0.68 -27.63
CA LYS A 109 -7.34 -0.68 -28.58
C LYS A 109 -6.03 -0.47 -27.84
N VAL A 110 -5.02 -1.23 -28.22
CA VAL A 110 -3.64 -1.12 -27.77
C VAL A 110 -2.76 -1.11 -29.01
N GLU A 111 -2.13 0.03 -29.28
CA GLU A 111 -1.35 0.25 -30.51
C GLU A 111 -2.10 -0.15 -31.80
N ASN A 112 -1.76 -1.31 -32.38
CA ASN A 112 -2.33 -1.82 -33.63
C ASN A 112 -3.42 -2.87 -33.42
N GLU A 113 -3.57 -3.38 -32.20
CA GLU A 113 -4.55 -4.42 -31.86
C GLU A 113 -5.79 -3.78 -31.26
N SER A 114 -6.98 -4.27 -31.65
CA SER A 114 -8.24 -3.84 -31.05
C SER A 114 -9.16 -5.01 -30.83
N ARG A 115 -9.95 -4.94 -29.76
CA ARG A 115 -10.93 -5.97 -29.42
C ARG A 115 -12.18 -5.34 -28.85
N THR A 116 -13.33 -5.78 -29.35
CA THR A 116 -14.64 -5.40 -28.84
C THR A 116 -15.08 -6.35 -27.74
N PHE A 117 -15.64 -5.78 -26.68
CA PHE A 117 -16.15 -6.49 -25.51
C PHE A 117 -17.60 -6.08 -25.25
N ARG A 118 -18.43 -7.07 -24.95
CA ARG A 118 -19.83 -6.85 -24.58
C ARG A 118 -19.95 -6.38 -23.14
N VAL A 119 -20.77 -5.37 -22.89
CA VAL A 119 -21.04 -4.79 -21.55
C VAL A 119 -22.51 -4.91 -21.14
N ASP A 120 -23.36 -5.47 -21.99
CA ASP A 120 -24.79 -5.68 -21.73
C ASP A 120 -25.05 -6.76 -20.65
N ASN A 121 -24.14 -7.73 -20.52
CA ASN A 121 -24.24 -8.81 -19.55
C ASN A 121 -23.66 -8.47 -18.16
N VAL A 122 -23.29 -7.22 -17.90
CA VAL A 122 -22.66 -6.79 -16.64
C VAL A 122 -23.73 -6.30 -15.68
N GLN A 123 -24.29 -7.22 -14.89
CA GLN A 123 -25.42 -6.91 -13.99
C GLN A 123 -25.01 -6.87 -12.51
N GLY A 124 -23.98 -7.64 -12.14
CA GLY A 124 -23.48 -7.73 -10.77
C GLY A 124 -21.98 -7.38 -10.64
N PRO A 125 -21.49 -7.15 -9.41
CA PRO A 125 -20.07 -6.89 -9.15
C PRO A 125 -19.14 -7.98 -9.69
N TRP A 126 -19.57 -9.25 -9.66
CA TRP A 126 -18.77 -10.36 -10.17
C TRP A 126 -18.72 -10.43 -11.69
N ASP A 127 -19.72 -9.90 -12.38
CA ASP A 127 -19.69 -9.75 -13.84
C ASP A 127 -18.68 -8.68 -14.26
N VAL A 128 -18.50 -7.64 -13.43
CA VAL A 128 -17.43 -6.64 -13.61
C VAL A 128 -16.08 -7.33 -13.55
N ALA A 129 -15.84 -8.15 -12.53
CA ALA A 129 -14.60 -8.92 -12.42
C ALA A 129 -14.41 -9.86 -13.63
N ALA A 130 -15.46 -10.58 -14.04
CA ALA A 130 -15.39 -11.46 -15.21
C ALA A 130 -15.01 -10.69 -16.48
N ARG A 131 -15.66 -9.55 -16.73
CA ARG A 131 -15.38 -8.73 -17.90
C ARG A 131 -14.01 -8.07 -17.86
N LEU A 132 -13.60 -7.55 -16.69
CA LEU A 132 -12.25 -7.01 -16.50
C LEU A 132 -11.19 -8.07 -16.74
N ARG A 133 -11.40 -9.33 -16.32
CA ARG A 133 -10.45 -10.42 -16.61
C ARG A 133 -10.20 -10.59 -18.10
N GLU A 134 -11.25 -10.55 -18.91
CA GLU A 134 -11.13 -10.69 -20.37
C GLU A 134 -10.40 -9.50 -21.00
N VAL A 135 -10.72 -8.28 -20.56
CA VAL A 135 -10.04 -7.06 -21.02
C VAL A 135 -8.57 -7.08 -20.59
N PHE A 136 -8.30 -7.45 -19.35
CA PHE A 136 -6.95 -7.55 -18.80
C PHE A 136 -6.10 -8.61 -19.48
N ALA A 137 -6.69 -9.75 -19.85
CA ALA A 137 -5.99 -10.76 -20.64
C ALA A 137 -5.56 -10.20 -22.02
N PHE A 138 -6.40 -9.37 -22.63
CA PHE A 138 -6.06 -8.66 -23.87
C PHE A 138 -4.98 -7.59 -23.63
N LEU A 139 -5.12 -6.76 -22.60
CA LEU A 139 -4.13 -5.72 -22.24
C LEU A 139 -2.77 -6.33 -21.91
N GLN A 140 -2.71 -7.33 -21.03
CA GLN A 140 -1.47 -8.01 -20.62
C GLN A 140 -0.72 -8.58 -21.82
N LYS A 141 -1.45 -9.18 -22.78
CA LYS A 141 -0.84 -9.75 -23.99
C LYS A 141 -0.22 -8.66 -24.87
N ASN A 142 -0.92 -7.55 -25.08
CA ASN A 142 -0.52 -6.52 -26.04
C ASN A 142 0.43 -5.46 -25.44
N LEU A 143 0.45 -5.32 -24.11
CA LEU A 143 1.41 -4.48 -23.38
C LEU A 143 2.68 -5.25 -22.99
N ALA A 144 2.78 -6.53 -23.36
CA ALA A 144 3.96 -7.33 -23.05
C ALA A 144 5.22 -6.73 -23.73
N GLY A 145 6.24 -6.44 -22.93
CA GLY A 145 7.49 -5.84 -23.41
C GLY A 145 7.49 -4.30 -23.44
N THR A 146 6.41 -3.66 -23.00
CA THR A 146 6.35 -2.21 -22.76
C THR A 146 6.86 -1.88 -21.35
N ASP A 147 7.03 -0.58 -21.06
CA ASP A 147 7.42 -0.05 -19.74
C ASP A 147 6.24 0.15 -18.78
N VAL A 148 5.03 -0.28 -19.17
CA VAL A 148 3.81 -0.13 -18.37
C VAL A 148 3.83 -1.08 -17.17
N ASP A 149 3.71 -0.54 -15.96
CA ASP A 149 3.53 -1.35 -14.75
C ASP A 149 2.08 -1.89 -14.71
N LEU A 150 1.93 -3.19 -15.02
CA LEU A 150 0.64 -3.87 -14.99
C LEU A 150 -0.03 -3.81 -13.61
N ARG A 151 0.73 -3.67 -12.53
CA ARG A 151 0.15 -3.55 -11.19
C ARG A 151 -0.54 -2.21 -11.01
N GLU A 152 0.09 -1.13 -11.45
CA GLU A 152 -0.49 0.21 -11.41
C GLU A 152 -1.73 0.30 -12.30
N LEU A 153 -1.72 -0.39 -13.45
CA LEU A 153 -2.90 -0.53 -14.31
C LEU A 153 -4.10 -1.15 -13.55
N GLU A 154 -3.89 -2.19 -12.76
CA GLU A 154 -4.97 -2.77 -11.94
C GLU A 154 -5.46 -1.81 -10.85
N TYR A 155 -4.56 -1.07 -10.19
CA TYR A 155 -4.94 -0.04 -9.22
C TYR A 155 -5.73 1.09 -9.86
N ALA A 156 -5.34 1.56 -11.05
CA ALA A 156 -6.07 2.56 -11.82
C ALA A 156 -7.49 2.08 -12.13
N ALA A 157 -7.65 0.82 -12.53
CA ALA A 157 -8.96 0.21 -12.75
C ALA A 157 -9.82 0.19 -11.47
N CYS A 158 -9.23 -0.21 -10.34
CA CYS A 158 -9.91 -0.21 -9.04
C CYS A 158 -10.38 1.19 -8.64
N ASN A 159 -9.52 2.19 -8.79
CA ASN A 159 -9.82 3.58 -8.48
C ASN A 159 -10.92 4.13 -9.40
N GLY A 160 -10.90 3.77 -10.69
CA GLY A 160 -11.98 4.11 -11.61
C GLY A 160 -13.32 3.49 -11.22
N MET A 161 -13.34 2.24 -10.74
CA MET A 161 -14.57 1.64 -10.20
C MET A 161 -15.06 2.41 -8.97
N LEU A 162 -14.19 2.69 -8.01
CA LEU A 162 -14.56 3.37 -6.75
C LEU A 162 -15.02 4.81 -6.97
N HIS A 163 -14.47 5.51 -7.96
CA HIS A 163 -14.86 6.87 -8.30
C HIS A 163 -16.35 7.00 -8.65
N THR A 164 -16.97 5.94 -9.16
CA THR A 164 -18.42 5.92 -9.44
C THR A 164 -19.28 5.89 -8.18
N LEU A 165 -18.71 5.43 -7.07
CA LEU A 165 -19.38 5.34 -5.77
C LEU A 165 -19.16 6.61 -4.96
N ASP A 166 -17.91 7.05 -4.87
CA ASP A 166 -17.47 8.20 -4.09
C ASP A 166 -16.13 8.77 -4.61
N PRO A 167 -16.03 10.09 -4.89
CA PRO A 167 -14.80 10.73 -5.36
C PRO A 167 -13.59 10.61 -4.41
N HIS A 168 -13.81 10.37 -3.12
CA HIS A 168 -12.74 10.29 -2.12
C HIS A 168 -12.32 8.85 -1.79
N SER A 169 -12.99 7.85 -2.38
CA SER A 169 -12.67 6.46 -2.18
C SER A 169 -11.57 6.01 -3.16
N THR A 170 -10.42 5.60 -2.61
CA THR A 170 -9.28 5.12 -3.41
C THR A 170 -8.68 3.86 -2.80
N VAL A 171 -8.18 2.98 -3.66
CA VAL A 171 -7.25 1.91 -3.30
C VAL A 171 -5.84 2.48 -3.39
N LEU A 172 -5.01 2.15 -2.39
CA LEU A 172 -3.61 2.54 -2.35
C LEU A 172 -2.73 1.34 -2.69
N SER A 173 -1.73 1.56 -3.53
CA SER A 173 -0.64 0.60 -3.70
C SER A 173 0.11 0.42 -2.36
N PRO A 174 0.83 -0.70 -2.15
CA PRO A 174 1.56 -0.92 -0.91
C PRO A 174 2.56 0.20 -0.59
N ASP A 175 3.15 0.79 -1.62
CA ASP A 175 4.12 1.87 -1.45
C ASP A 175 3.44 3.20 -1.15
N ALA A 176 2.33 3.52 -1.82
CA ALA A 176 1.50 4.69 -1.45
C ALA A 176 0.93 4.58 -0.03
N TYR A 177 0.54 3.37 0.40
CA TYR A 177 0.07 3.12 1.76
C TYR A 177 1.19 3.28 2.81
N LYS A 178 2.40 2.81 2.51
CA LYS A 178 3.58 3.04 3.37
C LYS A 178 3.85 4.53 3.51
N GLU A 179 3.81 5.28 2.41
CA GLU A 179 4.04 6.72 2.40
C GLU A 179 2.98 7.44 3.24
N MET A 180 1.69 7.17 3.00
CA MET A 180 0.60 7.74 3.78
C MET A 180 0.77 7.47 5.29
N ASN A 181 1.20 6.27 5.68
CA ASN A 181 1.44 5.93 7.08
C ASN A 181 2.64 6.67 7.67
N VAL A 182 3.71 6.85 6.91
CA VAL A 182 4.88 7.65 7.31
C VAL A 182 4.43 9.09 7.57
N THR A 183 3.75 9.72 6.61
CA THR A 183 3.25 11.10 6.74
C THR A 183 2.31 11.26 7.93
N THR A 184 1.38 10.30 8.12
CA THR A 184 0.39 10.34 9.21
C THR A 184 1.02 10.10 10.58
N SER A 185 1.98 9.17 10.69
CA SER A 185 2.66 8.87 11.95
C SER A 185 3.78 9.86 12.29
N GLY A 186 4.26 10.59 11.28
CA GLY A 186 5.45 11.42 11.35
C GLY A 186 6.71 10.62 11.63
N ALA A 187 6.78 9.32 11.35
CA ALA A 187 7.95 8.47 11.62
C ALA A 187 8.77 8.23 10.33
N PHE A 188 9.96 8.82 10.26
CA PHE A 188 10.76 8.91 9.03
C PHE A 188 11.87 7.85 9.04
N GLY A 189 11.84 6.98 8.03
CA GLY A 189 12.44 5.64 8.06
C GLY A 189 13.96 5.53 7.86
N GLY A 190 14.66 6.58 7.44
CA GLY A 190 16.11 6.54 7.19
C GLY A 190 16.98 6.73 8.45
N LEU A 191 16.55 7.64 9.33
CA LEU A 191 17.30 8.01 10.54
C LEU A 191 16.64 7.48 11.82
N GLY A 192 15.37 7.08 11.73
CA GLY A 192 14.59 6.62 12.87
C GLY A 192 14.24 7.76 13.84
N ILE A 193 13.76 8.87 13.27
CA ILE A 193 13.23 10.02 14.01
C ILE A 193 11.79 10.27 13.66
N VAL A 194 11.05 10.79 14.63
CA VAL A 194 9.74 11.40 14.40
C VAL A 194 9.94 12.91 14.28
N ILE A 195 9.55 13.52 13.17
CA ILE A 195 9.65 14.98 12.95
C ILE A 195 8.28 15.60 12.69
N SER A 196 8.18 16.91 12.95
CA SER A 196 7.00 17.72 12.68
C SER A 196 7.42 19.15 12.34
N VAL A 197 6.56 19.90 11.64
CA VAL A 197 6.79 21.33 11.39
C VAL A 197 6.21 22.11 12.57
N ARG A 198 7.06 22.81 13.30
CA ARG A 198 6.68 23.71 14.40
C ARG A 198 7.36 25.06 14.18
N ASP A 199 6.60 26.14 14.34
CA ASP A 199 7.11 27.51 14.12
C ASP A 199 7.80 27.66 12.75
N GLN A 200 7.23 27.03 11.70
CA GLN A 200 7.77 26.98 10.33
C GLN A 200 9.15 26.31 10.20
N GLN A 201 9.57 25.53 11.19
CA GLN A 201 10.84 24.81 11.20
C GLN A 201 10.64 23.32 11.43
N LEU A 202 11.39 22.49 10.69
CA LEU A 202 11.45 21.06 10.93
C LEU A 202 12.02 20.80 12.33
N THR A 203 11.25 20.10 13.14
CA THR A 203 11.55 19.84 14.56
C THR A 203 11.45 18.37 14.87
N VAL A 204 12.46 17.83 15.56
CA VAL A 204 12.46 16.45 16.06
C VAL A 204 11.48 16.34 17.21
N MET A 205 10.41 15.57 17.03
CA MET A 205 9.45 15.26 18.09
C MET A 205 9.96 14.14 19.00
N ARG A 206 10.57 13.11 18.43
CA ARG A 206 11.13 12.00 19.22
C ARG A 206 12.11 11.15 18.40
N PRO A 207 13.33 10.89 18.89
CA PRO A 207 14.16 9.81 18.34
C PRO A 207 13.57 8.45 18.72
N MET A 208 13.56 7.50 17.79
CA MET A 208 13.12 6.14 18.09
C MET A 208 14.23 5.36 18.82
N PRO A 209 13.92 4.57 19.85
CA PRO A 209 14.93 3.77 20.56
C PRO A 209 15.68 2.83 19.61
N GLY A 210 17.00 2.74 19.76
CA GLY A 210 17.85 1.82 19.00
C GLY A 210 18.19 2.25 17.57
N THR A 211 17.67 3.38 17.09
CA THR A 211 17.93 3.89 15.73
C THR A 211 19.23 4.71 15.65
N PRO A 212 19.78 4.94 14.45
CA PRO A 212 20.96 5.79 14.26
C PRO A 212 20.81 7.18 14.90
N ALA A 213 19.63 7.78 14.82
CA ALA A 213 19.34 9.06 15.45
C ALA A 213 19.43 9.05 16.98
N ALA A 214 18.95 7.99 17.63
CA ALA A 214 19.09 7.85 19.08
C ALA A 214 20.57 7.66 19.47
N LYS A 215 21.33 6.89 18.68
CA LYS A 215 22.78 6.71 18.88
C LYS A 215 23.56 8.00 18.65
N ALA A 216 23.11 8.85 17.73
CA ALA A 216 23.66 10.18 17.48
C ALA A 216 23.29 11.21 18.57
N GLY A 217 22.51 10.81 19.58
CA GLY A 217 22.15 11.68 20.70
C GLY A 217 21.15 12.78 20.33
N LEU A 218 20.39 12.62 19.25
CA LEU A 218 19.30 13.55 18.93
C LEU A 218 18.27 13.54 20.06
N ILE A 219 17.82 14.72 20.48
CA ILE A 219 16.80 14.85 21.52
C ILE A 219 15.55 15.54 20.99
N ARG A 220 14.47 15.43 21.76
CA ARG A 220 13.19 16.08 21.47
C ARG A 220 13.37 17.60 21.39
N PHE A 221 12.62 18.22 20.48
CA PHE A 221 12.59 19.65 20.16
C PHE A 221 13.83 20.21 19.48
N TYR A 222 14.74 19.36 19.02
CA TYR A 222 15.83 19.81 18.15
C TYR A 222 15.29 20.31 16.82
N ARG A 223 15.77 21.48 16.41
CA ARG A 223 15.45 22.09 15.13
C ARG A 223 16.46 21.60 14.10
N ILE A 224 15.96 21.01 13.02
CA ILE A 224 16.78 20.64 11.87
C ILE A 224 16.93 21.92 11.06
N LEU A 225 18.14 22.48 11.00
CA LEU A 225 18.40 23.75 10.29
C LEU A 225 18.88 23.56 8.85
N LYS A 226 19.56 22.43 8.59
CA LYS A 226 20.12 22.08 7.29
C LYS A 226 20.13 20.56 7.09
N ASN A 227 20.02 20.13 5.83
CA ASN A 227 20.30 18.78 5.36
C ASN A 227 21.20 18.88 4.12
N ASP A 228 22.35 18.21 4.11
CA ASP A 228 23.34 18.25 3.01
C ASP A 228 23.60 19.65 2.44
N ASN A 229 23.87 20.61 3.32
CA ASN A 229 24.07 22.04 3.05
C ASN A 229 22.86 22.85 2.58
N GLU A 230 21.71 22.22 2.34
CA GLU A 230 20.48 22.94 2.02
C GLU A 230 19.70 23.32 3.27
N SER A 231 19.13 24.54 3.28
CA SER A 231 18.30 25.00 4.39
C SER A 231 16.97 24.25 4.43
N THR A 232 16.52 23.93 5.63
CA THR A 232 15.21 23.32 5.91
C THR A 232 14.11 24.35 6.19
N ILE A 233 14.41 25.65 6.06
CA ILE A 233 13.42 26.71 6.25
C ILE A 233 12.35 26.58 5.15
N ASN A 234 11.07 26.57 5.54
CA ASN A 234 9.92 26.34 4.65
C ASN A 234 9.89 24.98 3.93
N MET A 235 10.71 24.01 4.35
CA MET A 235 10.68 22.66 3.80
C MET A 235 9.42 21.93 4.25
N THR A 236 8.72 21.30 3.31
CA THR A 236 7.56 20.45 3.61
C THR A 236 8.01 19.15 4.30
N LEU A 237 7.11 18.47 4.99
CA LEU A 237 7.42 17.15 5.59
C LEU A 237 7.79 16.12 4.52
N ASP A 238 7.13 16.16 3.36
CA ASP A 238 7.40 15.25 2.23
C ASP A 238 8.77 15.51 1.61
N ASP A 239 9.16 16.78 1.43
CA ASP A 239 10.50 17.11 0.93
C ASP A 239 11.59 16.75 1.94
N ALA A 240 11.29 16.91 3.24
CA ALA A 240 12.18 16.48 4.31
C ALA A 240 12.35 14.96 4.29
N ASP A 241 11.28 14.19 4.13
CA ASP A 241 11.33 12.73 4.03
C ASP A 241 12.23 12.27 2.89
N ARG A 242 11.94 12.75 1.67
CA ARG A 242 12.69 12.39 0.44
C ARG A 242 14.19 12.61 0.62
N ARG A 243 14.57 13.70 1.29
CA ARG A 243 15.98 14.06 1.52
C ARG A 243 16.62 13.35 2.71
N LEU A 244 15.85 12.97 3.72
CA LEU A 244 16.37 12.26 4.89
C LEU A 244 16.49 10.74 4.65
N ARG A 245 15.85 10.21 3.60
CA ARG A 245 15.99 8.82 3.16
C ARG A 245 17.20 8.58 2.26
N GLY A 246 17.64 9.60 1.53
CA GLY A 246 18.67 9.49 0.49
C GLY A 246 18.05 9.16 -0.86
#